data_AF-A0A7S0E8X3-F1
#
_entry.id   AF-A0A7S0E8X3-F1
#
_cell.length_a   1.000
_cell.length_b   1.000
_cell.length_c   1.000
_cell.angle_alpha   90.00
_cell.angle_beta   90.00
_cell.angle_gamma   90.00
#
_symmetry.space_group_name_H-M   'P 1'
#
loop_
_entity.id
_entity.type
_entity.pdbx_description
1 polymer ?
#
loop_
_entity_poly.entity_id
_entity_poly.type
_entity_poly.pdbx_seq_one_letter_code
_entity_poly.pdbx_strand_id
1 'polypeptide(L)'
;SAQWIGNCERCGSCKAGEYLTACGGRSNGTCRECRQCGEGEYKAGGCNGTSDTICQTCSSIACGDGEYLAGCGSGSKGECRACGDAACAAGEYLAGCGGQSNGTCERCGSCKAGE
;
A
#
# COMPACT_ATOMS: atom_id res chain seq x y z
N SER A 1 13.22 -52.50 9.06
CA SER A 1 12.39 -51.30 8.89
C SER A 1 12.84 -50.27 9.93
N ALA A 2 13.47 -49.17 9.52
CA ALA A 2 13.94 -48.15 10.45
C ALA A 2 12.75 -47.37 11.00
N GLN A 3 12.44 -47.59 12.26
CA GLN A 3 11.38 -46.91 12.99
C GLN A 3 11.93 -45.58 13.49
N TRP A 4 11.51 -44.48 12.87
CA TRP A 4 11.89 -43.13 13.29
C TRP A 4 11.25 -42.83 14.65
N ILE A 5 12.08 -42.73 15.70
CA ILE A 5 11.67 -42.30 17.06
C ILE A 5 11.67 -40.76 17.10
N GLY A 6 10.90 -40.13 16.22
CA GLY A 6 10.74 -38.69 16.16
C GLY A 6 9.27 -38.34 16.27
N ASN A 7 8.86 -37.69 17.36
CA ASN A 7 7.53 -37.12 17.45
C ASN A 7 7.45 -35.90 16.53
N CYS A 8 6.32 -35.74 15.83
CA CYS A 8 6.04 -34.49 15.12
C CYS A 8 5.82 -33.38 16.16
N GLU A 9 6.77 -32.47 16.25
CA GLU A 9 6.64 -31.25 17.04
C GLU A 9 5.97 -30.16 16.20
N ARG A 10 5.18 -29.30 16.86
CA ARG A 10 4.57 -28.15 16.19
C ARG A 10 5.66 -27.12 15.88
N CYS A 11 5.60 -26.55 14.68
CA CYS A 11 6.40 -25.40 14.29
C CYS A 11 6.37 -24.29 15.37
N GLY A 12 7.52 -23.68 15.62
CA GLY A 12 7.61 -22.52 16.51
C GLY A 12 6.84 -21.30 16.00
N SER A 13 6.63 -20.33 16.88
CA SER A 13 6.08 -19.01 16.54
C SER A 13 7.18 -17.96 16.52
N CYS A 14 7.18 -17.08 15.53
CA CYS A 14 8.11 -15.94 15.46
C CYS A 14 7.58 -14.72 16.23
N LYS A 15 8.47 -13.78 16.57
CA LYS A 15 8.08 -12.50 17.18
C LYS A 15 7.33 -11.61 16.17
N ALA A 16 6.71 -10.56 16.68
CA ALA A 16 6.09 -9.54 15.82
C ALA A 16 7.13 -8.96 14.83
N GLY A 17 6.73 -8.79 13.57
CA GLY A 17 7.62 -8.33 12.50
C GLY A 17 8.41 -9.45 11.80
N GLU A 18 8.16 -10.72 12.12
CA GLU A 18 8.80 -11.86 11.48
C GLU A 18 7.78 -12.88 10.96
N TYR A 19 8.24 -13.75 10.06
CA TYR A 19 7.52 -14.93 9.60
C TYR A 19 8.42 -16.16 9.62
N LEU A 20 7.82 -17.32 9.91
CA LEU A 20 8.49 -18.60 9.90
C LEU A 20 8.66 -19.11 8.47
N THR A 21 9.87 -19.52 8.12
CA THR A 21 10.16 -20.24 6.87
C THR A 21 10.78 -21.61 7.15
N ALA A 22 10.65 -22.52 6.19
CA ALA A 22 11.30 -23.83 6.21
C ALA A 22 11.00 -24.71 7.44
N CYS A 23 9.80 -24.57 8.04
CA CYS A 23 9.32 -25.54 9.02
C CYS A 23 8.76 -26.78 8.31
N GLY A 24 9.26 -27.96 8.68
CA GLY A 24 8.85 -29.24 8.10
C GLY A 24 10.00 -30.22 7.98
N GLY A 25 9.68 -31.50 7.78
CA GLY A 25 10.68 -32.57 7.69
C GLY A 25 11.48 -32.71 9.00
N ARG A 26 12.78 -32.40 8.96
CA ARG A 26 13.69 -32.41 10.12
C ARG A 26 14.06 -31.01 10.62
N SER A 27 13.36 -29.97 10.17
CA SER A 27 13.63 -28.57 10.48
C SER A 27 12.52 -27.96 11.31
N ASN A 28 12.89 -27.26 12.39
CA ASN A 28 11.97 -26.46 13.21
C ASN A 28 11.61 -25.10 12.56
N GLY A 29 12.18 -24.82 11.38
CA GLY A 29 12.05 -23.55 10.68
C GLY A 29 12.93 -22.45 11.25
N THR A 30 13.00 -21.35 10.51
CA THR A 30 13.77 -20.16 10.85
C THR A 30 12.88 -18.94 10.73
N CYS A 31 12.95 -18.04 11.71
CA CYS A 31 12.26 -16.76 11.62
C CYS A 31 13.03 -15.80 10.72
N ARG A 32 12.32 -15.16 9.80
CA ARG A 32 12.84 -14.11 8.92
C ARG A 32 12.07 -12.82 9.14
N GLU A 33 12.76 -11.70 9.07
CA GLU A 33 12.13 -10.39 9.10
C GLU A 33 11.20 -10.24 7.89
N CYS A 34 10.04 -9.64 8.16
CA CYS A 34 9.09 -9.31 7.11
C CYS A 34 9.66 -8.20 6.22
N ARG A 35 9.41 -8.31 4.92
CA ARG A 35 9.66 -7.24 3.96
C ARG A 35 8.94 -5.95 4.38
N GLN A 36 9.60 -4.82 4.19
CA GLN A 36 8.98 -3.50 4.26
C GLN A 36 8.53 -3.06 2.86
N CYS A 37 7.37 -2.41 2.77
CA CYS A 37 6.89 -1.84 1.50
C CYS A 37 7.56 -0.49 1.26
N GLY A 38 8.04 -0.27 0.04
CA GLY A 38 8.80 0.92 -0.32
C GLY A 38 7.94 2.15 -0.59
N GLU A 39 8.59 3.20 -1.08
CA GLU A 39 7.89 4.36 -1.64
C GLU A 39 6.99 3.93 -2.80
N GLY A 40 5.75 4.40 -2.81
CA GLY A 40 4.75 4.00 -3.80
C GLY A 40 4.14 2.60 -3.59
N GLU A 41 4.46 1.91 -2.49
CA GLU A 41 3.82 0.64 -2.11
C GLU A 41 3.10 0.73 -0.76
N TYR A 42 1.98 0.00 -0.64
CA TYR A 42 1.25 -0.18 0.61
C TYR A 42 1.22 -1.64 1.05
N LYS A 43 1.04 -1.86 2.36
CA LYS A 43 0.88 -3.21 2.92
C LYS A 43 -0.54 -3.70 2.64
N ALA A 44 -0.67 -4.64 1.72
CA ALA A 44 -1.94 -5.29 1.41
C ALA A 44 -2.24 -6.49 2.33
N GLY A 45 -1.22 -7.01 3.04
CA GLY A 45 -1.38 -8.10 3.98
C GLY A 45 -0.07 -8.75 4.38
N GLY A 46 -0.15 -9.95 4.94
CA GLY A 46 1.00 -10.73 5.37
C GLY A 46 1.71 -10.16 6.60
N CYS A 47 2.92 -10.64 6.84
CA CYS A 47 3.67 -10.46 8.08
C CYS A 47 2.82 -10.83 9.31
N ASN A 48 2.40 -12.09 9.34
CA ASN A 48 1.48 -12.65 10.33
C ASN A 48 2.07 -13.86 11.08
N GLY A 49 3.39 -14.01 11.08
CA GLY A 49 4.09 -15.14 11.69
C GLY A 49 4.29 -16.35 10.77
N THR A 50 3.53 -16.50 9.68
CA THR A 50 3.67 -17.62 8.74
C THR A 50 3.90 -17.19 7.30
N SER A 51 3.69 -15.92 6.98
CA SER A 51 3.84 -15.38 5.63
C SER A 51 4.50 -14.02 5.67
N ASP A 52 5.34 -13.76 4.67
CA ASP A 52 6.00 -12.47 4.46
C ASP A 52 4.97 -11.36 4.15
N THR A 53 5.39 -10.09 4.20
CA THR A 53 4.58 -8.94 3.81
C THR A 53 4.21 -9.01 2.33
N ILE A 54 2.94 -8.75 2.03
CA ILE A 54 2.45 -8.56 0.66
C ILE A 54 2.35 -7.06 0.42
N CYS A 55 3.17 -6.56 -0.51
CA CYS A 55 3.14 -5.17 -0.96
C CYS A 55 2.38 -5.05 -2.29
N GLN A 56 1.64 -3.97 -2.44
CA GLN A 56 0.91 -3.60 -3.66
C GLN A 56 1.22 -2.15 -4.01
N THR A 57 1.16 -1.80 -5.30
CA THR A 57 1.49 -0.46 -5.78
C THR A 57 0.35 0.51 -5.52
N CYS A 58 0.66 1.76 -5.17
CA CYS A 58 -0.35 2.82 -5.00
C CYS A 58 -1.16 3.07 -6.28
N SER A 59 -0.55 2.84 -7.45
CA SER A 59 -1.23 2.91 -8.74
C SER A 59 -2.35 1.88 -8.92
N SER A 60 -2.41 0.84 -8.08
CA SER A 60 -3.49 -0.14 -8.09
C SER A 60 -4.75 0.37 -7.40
N ILE A 61 -4.68 1.50 -6.68
CA ILE A 61 -5.81 2.08 -5.96
C ILE A 61 -6.47 3.12 -6.85
N ALA A 62 -7.71 2.83 -7.26
CA ALA A 62 -8.56 3.80 -7.95
C ALA A 62 -9.47 4.49 -6.93
N CYS A 63 -9.41 5.83 -6.89
CA CYS A 63 -10.38 6.65 -6.18
C CYS A 63 -11.57 6.98 -7.07
N GLY A 64 -12.67 7.42 -6.47
CA GLY A 64 -13.87 7.80 -7.21
C GLY A 64 -13.67 9.05 -8.07
N ASP A 65 -14.67 9.35 -8.90
CA ASP A 65 -14.69 10.60 -9.67
C ASP A 65 -14.65 11.80 -8.72
N GLY A 66 -13.77 12.76 -8.99
CA GLY A 66 -13.60 13.94 -8.13
C GLY A 66 -12.81 13.66 -6.85
N GLU A 67 -12.07 12.55 -6.77
CA GLU A 67 -11.17 12.24 -5.67
C GLU A 67 -9.73 11.96 -6.13
N TYR A 68 -8.79 12.10 -5.20
CA TYR A 68 -7.40 11.71 -5.37
C TYR A 68 -6.90 10.89 -4.18
N LEU A 69 -5.91 10.04 -4.44
CA LEU A 69 -5.27 9.21 -3.44
C LEU A 69 -4.21 10.02 -2.67
N ALA A 70 -4.48 10.28 -1.39
CA ALA A 70 -3.59 10.98 -0.49
C ALA A 70 -2.86 9.98 0.43
N GLY A 71 -1.55 10.17 0.62
CA GLY A 71 -0.79 9.49 1.68
C GLY A 71 -0.56 7.99 1.47
N CYS A 72 -0.62 7.49 0.22
CA CYS A 72 -0.21 6.12 -0.10
C CYS A 72 1.31 6.02 -0.25
N GLY A 73 1.90 4.96 0.30
CA GLY A 73 3.33 4.68 0.27
C GLY A 73 3.88 4.28 1.63
N SER A 74 5.10 3.72 1.67
CA SER A 74 5.79 3.35 2.91
C SER A 74 4.94 2.44 3.81
N GLY A 75 4.16 1.55 3.20
CA GLY A 75 3.25 0.64 3.90
C GLY A 75 1.84 1.19 4.16
N SER A 76 1.61 2.50 4.03
CA SER A 76 0.30 3.13 4.13
C SER A 76 -0.49 2.94 2.84
N LYS A 77 -1.75 2.48 2.95
CA LYS A 77 -2.69 2.42 1.83
C LYS A 77 -3.10 3.81 1.34
N GLY A 78 -2.95 4.83 2.18
CA GLY A 78 -3.53 6.14 1.93
C GLY A 78 -5.06 6.12 1.94
N GLU A 79 -5.64 7.26 1.62
CA GLU A 79 -7.08 7.49 1.62
C GLU A 79 -7.48 8.30 0.38
N CYS A 80 -8.64 8.00 -0.18
CA CYS A 80 -9.24 8.84 -1.21
C CYS A 80 -9.82 10.08 -0.53
N ARG A 81 -9.49 11.25 -1.09
CA ARG A 81 -9.93 12.56 -0.62
C ARG A 81 -10.55 13.33 -1.76
N ALA A 82 -11.54 14.15 -1.43
CA ALA A 82 -12.19 15.01 -2.41
C ALA A 82 -11.17 15.98 -3.01
N CYS A 83 -11.27 16.17 -4.32
CA CYS A 83 -10.58 17.22 -5.03
C CYS A 83 -10.99 18.60 -4.51
N GLY A 84 -10.03 19.52 -4.42
CA GLY A 84 -10.36 20.93 -4.15
C GLY A 84 -10.75 21.22 -2.71
N ASP A 85 -10.14 20.52 -1.73
CA ASP A 85 -10.21 20.87 -0.29
C ASP A 85 -9.93 22.38 -0.05
N ALA A 86 -9.14 23.02 -0.91
CA ALA A 86 -9.09 24.47 -1.05
C ALA A 86 -9.89 24.90 -2.29
N ALA A 87 -10.99 25.63 -2.09
CA ALA A 87 -11.71 26.26 -3.18
C ALA A 87 -10.78 27.23 -3.93
N CYS A 88 -10.73 27.11 -5.26
CA CYS A 88 -9.95 28.03 -6.10
C CYS A 88 -10.52 29.45 -6.00
N ALA A 89 -9.66 30.45 -6.17
CA ALA A 89 -10.09 31.84 -6.10
C ALA A 89 -11.02 32.20 -7.27
N ALA A 90 -11.74 33.32 -7.15
CA ALA A 90 -12.56 33.82 -8.25
C ALA A 90 -11.71 34.06 -9.50
N GLY A 91 -12.12 33.47 -10.63
CA GLY A 91 -11.36 33.52 -11.88
C GLY A 91 -10.34 32.39 -12.06
N GLU A 92 -10.37 31.36 -11.22
CA GLU A 92 -9.57 30.14 -11.34
C GLU A 92 -10.45 28.89 -11.42
N TYR A 93 -9.92 27.81 -11.97
CA TYR A 93 -10.52 26.49 -12.03
C TYR A 93 -9.54 25.42 -11.54
N LEU A 94 -10.06 24.35 -10.94
CA LEU A 94 -9.23 23.23 -10.51
C LEU A 94 -8.85 22.37 -11.73
N ALA A 95 -7.55 22.17 -11.94
CA ALA A 95 -7.00 21.37 -13.03
C ALA A 95 -6.14 20.22 -12.51
N GLY A 96 -6.16 19.09 -13.21
CA GLY A 96 -5.25 17.97 -12.93
C GLY A 96 -5.50 17.25 -11.59
N CYS A 97 -6.72 17.30 -11.07
CA CYS A 97 -7.08 16.48 -9.92
C CYS A 97 -7.40 15.03 -10.35
N GLY A 98 -6.91 14.07 -9.57
CA GLY A 98 -7.10 12.64 -9.80
C GLY A 98 -5.80 11.85 -9.61
N GLY A 99 -5.89 10.52 -9.62
CA GLY A 99 -4.76 9.65 -9.36
C GLY A 99 -4.19 9.94 -7.96
N GLN A 100 -2.95 10.45 -7.88
CA GLN A 100 -2.30 10.86 -6.63
C GLN A 100 -2.14 12.39 -6.51
N SER A 101 -2.90 13.15 -7.28
CA SER A 101 -2.81 14.61 -7.36
C SER A 101 -4.09 15.27 -6.87
N ASN A 102 -3.99 16.22 -5.94
CA ASN A 102 -5.10 17.08 -5.51
C ASN A 102 -5.50 18.11 -6.60
N GLY A 103 -4.75 18.16 -7.70
CA GLY A 103 -4.88 19.22 -8.69
C GLY A 103 -4.30 20.55 -8.24
N THR A 104 -4.29 21.50 -9.15
CA THR A 104 -3.82 22.86 -8.95
C THR A 104 -4.87 23.84 -9.45
N CYS A 105 -5.03 24.98 -8.78
CA CYS A 105 -5.87 26.06 -9.30
C CYS A 105 -5.14 26.76 -10.46
N GLU A 106 -5.75 26.73 -11.62
CA GLU A 106 -5.29 27.41 -12.82
C GLU A 106 -6.18 28.60 -13.13
N ARG A 107 -5.60 29.71 -13.57
CA ARG A 107 -6.38 30.89 -13.96
C ARG A 107 -7.19 30.62 -15.22
N CYS A 108 -8.42 31.10 -15.24
CA CYS A 108 -9.19 31.20 -16.47
C CYS A 108 -8.42 32.08 -17.48
N GLY A 109 -8.19 31.53 -18.67
CA GLY A 109 -7.69 32.31 -19.79
C GLY A 109 -8.68 33.40 -20.18
N SER A 110 -8.18 34.52 -20.69
CA SER A 110 -9.04 35.50 -21.35
C SER A 110 -9.67 34.82 -22.57
N CYS A 111 -11.00 34.77 -22.65
CA CYS A 111 -11.66 34.43 -23.92
C CYS A 111 -11.18 35.43 -24.97
N LYS A 112 -10.75 34.94 -26.14
CA LYS A 112 -10.63 35.84 -27.29
C LYS A 112 -12.03 36.30 -27.66
N ALA A 113 -12.18 37.57 -28.06
CA ALA A 113 -13.47 38.08 -28.49
C ALA A 113 -13.99 37.26 -29.68
N GLY A 114 -15.08 36.49 -29.50
CA GLY A 114 -15.82 35.83 -30.58
C GLY A 114 -16.14 34.33 -30.45
N GLU A 115 -15.90 33.69 -29.31
CA GLU A 115 -16.47 32.35 -28.99
C GLU A 115 -17.69 32.44 -28.07
#